data_AF-A0A3S8U715-F1
#
_entry.id   AF-A0A3S8U715-F1
#
_cell.length_a   1.000
_cell.length_b   1.000
_cell.length_c   1.000
_cell.angle_alpha   90.00
_cell.angle_beta   90.00
_cell.angle_gamma   90.00
#
_symmetry.space_group_name_H-M   'P 1'
#
loop_
_entity.id
_entity.type
_entity.pdbx_description
1 polymer ?
#
loop_
_entity_poly.entity_id
_entity_poly.type
_entity_poly.pdbx_seq_one_letter_code
_entity_poly.pdbx_strand_id
1 'polypeptide(L)'
;MIGGRRAGRGALFIVAMLFAISGALRLGSGVGAALARADDPPETADAALEQGQCETPSALAEALTQRESRVAVQEAALQDRLAALALADAAITDRMAKLKAMEDELKATLALADGAAEADIERLTAVYQAMKPKDAAALFEAMAPEFAAGFLGRMSAESAAAILSGMSSEAAYSVSVIVAGRNSGAPTE
;
A
#
# COMPACT_ATOMS: atom_id res chain seq x y z
N MET A 1 34.53 36.20 30.18
CA MET A 1 34.09 35.86 31.56
C MET A 1 33.18 34.64 31.46
N ILE A 2 33.71 33.41 31.56
CA ILE A 2 33.83 32.52 32.73
C ILE A 2 32.48 31.96 33.23
N GLY A 3 32.40 30.62 33.27
CA GLY A 3 31.47 29.79 34.06
C GLY A 3 30.93 28.62 33.23
N GLY A 4 31.43 27.38 33.24
CA GLY A 4 31.99 26.59 34.34
C GLY A 4 31.11 25.34 34.54
N ARG A 5 31.03 24.44 33.55
CA ARG A 5 30.20 23.22 33.61
C ARG A 5 30.77 22.20 34.60
N ARG A 6 30.15 22.06 35.77
CA ARG A 6 30.39 20.95 36.73
C ARG A 6 29.65 19.70 36.25
N ALA A 7 30.24 18.94 35.31
CA ALA A 7 29.67 17.67 34.83
C ALA A 7 30.63 16.46 34.93
N GLY A 8 31.76 16.59 35.64
CA GLY A 8 32.76 15.51 35.74
C GLY A 8 32.59 14.58 36.95
N ARG A 9 32.03 15.07 38.08
CA ARG A 9 31.97 14.28 39.32
C ARG A 9 30.86 13.21 39.29
N GLY A 10 29.71 13.49 38.68
CA GLY A 10 28.59 12.55 38.61
C GLY A 10 28.91 11.31 37.77
N ALA A 11 29.56 11.49 36.63
CA ALA A 11 29.94 10.38 35.75
C ALA A 11 30.95 9.44 36.42
N LEU A 12 31.92 9.99 37.17
CA LEU A 12 32.92 9.19 37.87
C LEU A 12 32.30 8.33 38.99
N PHE A 13 31.30 8.88 39.71
CA PHE A 13 30.54 8.14 40.71
C PHE A 13 29.72 6.99 40.11
N ILE A 14 29.12 7.19 38.93
CA ILE A 14 28.36 6.15 38.23
C ILE A 14 29.28 5.01 37.80
N VAL A 15 30.47 5.31 37.24
CA VAL A 15 31.44 4.29 36.84
C VAL A 15 31.98 3.53 38.05
N ALA A 16 32.30 4.23 39.15
CA ALA A 16 32.75 3.58 40.38
C ALA A 16 31.67 2.66 40.98
N MET A 17 30.40 3.07 40.93
CA MET A 17 29.27 2.26 41.41
C MET A 17 29.07 1.00 40.53
N LEU A 18 29.18 1.14 39.20
CA LEU A 18 29.15 0.01 38.27
C LEU A 18 30.28 -1.00 38.54
N PHE A 19 31.49 -0.52 38.79
CA PHE A 19 32.63 -1.38 39.12
C PHE A 19 32.47 -2.07 40.48
N ALA A 20 31.94 -1.38 41.49
CA ALA A 20 31.68 -1.96 42.80
C ALA A 20 30.61 -3.06 42.75
N ILE A 21 29.53 -2.84 41.98
CA ILE A 21 28.48 -3.85 41.77
C ILE A 21 29.03 -5.04 40.99
N SER A 22 29.84 -4.81 39.95
CA SER A 22 30.48 -5.89 39.19
C SER A 22 31.44 -6.72 40.06
N GLY A 23 32.22 -6.05 40.93
CA GLY A 23 33.09 -6.70 41.90
C GLY A 23 32.31 -7.55 42.91
N ALA A 24 31.22 -7.02 43.46
CA ALA A 24 30.36 -7.75 44.39
C ALA A 24 29.72 -8.99 43.74
N LEU A 25 29.27 -8.90 42.48
CA LEU A 25 28.73 -10.05 41.75
C LEU A 25 29.80 -11.12 41.47
N ARG A 26 31.05 -10.73 41.22
CA ARG A 26 32.15 -11.69 41.00
C ARG A 26 32.64 -12.37 42.28
N LEU A 27 32.58 -11.66 43.41
CA LEU A 27 32.90 -12.22 44.73
C LEU A 27 31.74 -13.08 45.28
N GLY A 28 30.49 -12.70 45.02
CA GLY A 28 29.30 -13.43 45.47
C GLY A 28 28.96 -14.68 44.66
N SER A 29 29.35 -14.74 43.38
CA SER A 29 29.11 -15.91 42.51
C SER A 29 30.15 -17.02 42.67
N GLY A 30 31.15 -16.87 43.55
CA GLY A 30 32.21 -17.87 43.76
C GLY A 30 33.19 -18.04 42.60
N VAL A 31 32.95 -17.42 41.45
CA VAL A 31 33.78 -17.51 40.24
C VAL A 31 35.18 -16.91 40.47
N GLY A 32 35.30 -15.87 41.30
CA GLY A 32 36.59 -15.29 41.67
C GLY A 32 37.46 -16.21 42.54
N ALA A 33 36.84 -16.99 43.44
CA ALA A 33 37.54 -17.94 44.30
C ALA A 33 37.98 -19.21 43.53
N ALA A 34 37.24 -19.60 42.49
CA ALA A 34 37.58 -20.74 41.63
C ALA A 34 38.84 -20.48 40.77
N LEU A 35 39.06 -19.25 40.30
CA LEU A 35 40.29 -18.88 39.59
C LEU A 35 41.50 -18.72 40.53
N ALA A 36 41.31 -18.32 41.79
CA ALA A 36 42.39 -18.16 42.76
C ALA A 36 42.95 -19.49 43.30
N ARG A 37 42.22 -20.61 43.11
CA ARG A 37 42.63 -21.96 43.52
C ARG A 37 43.34 -22.76 42.42
N ALA A 38 43.57 -22.15 41.26
CA ALA A 38 44.19 -22.82 40.10
C ALA A 38 45.72 -22.92 40.19
N ASP A 39 46.36 -22.43 41.26
CA ASP A 39 47.82 -22.43 41.46
C ASP A 39 48.34 -23.51 42.43
N ASP A 40 47.49 -24.41 42.93
CA ASP A 40 47.96 -25.61 43.66
C ASP A 40 48.16 -26.77 42.66
N PRO A 41 49.38 -27.33 42.50
CA PRO A 41 49.61 -28.47 41.61
C PRO A 41 48.89 -29.71 42.17
N PRO A 42 48.20 -30.51 41.34
CA PRO A 42 47.47 -31.67 41.82
C PRO A 42 48.45 -32.77 42.21
N GLU A 43 48.51 -33.10 43.50
CA GLU A 43 49.02 -34.40 43.93
C GLU A 43 48.14 -35.50 43.34
N THR A 44 48.83 -36.45 42.70
CA THR A 44 48.28 -37.65 42.09
C THR A 44 47.48 -38.46 43.11
N ALA A 45 46.16 -38.30 43.08
CA ALA A 45 45.23 -39.26 43.60
C ALA A 45 44.54 -39.92 42.40
N ASP A 46 44.72 -41.24 42.33
CA ASP A 46 44.01 -42.18 41.47
C ASP A 46 42.49 -41.92 41.53
N ALA A 47 42.00 -41.01 40.68
CA ALA A 47 40.60 -40.93 40.33
C ALA A 47 40.45 -41.85 39.14
N ALA A 48 40.21 -43.13 39.43
CA ALA A 48 39.49 -44.00 38.51
C ALA A 48 38.37 -43.17 37.90
N LEU A 49 38.42 -42.97 36.59
CA LEU A 49 37.29 -42.48 35.81
C LEU A 49 36.21 -43.56 35.88
N GLU A 50 35.53 -43.64 37.03
CA GLU A 50 34.14 -44.04 37.06
C GLU A 50 33.47 -43.12 36.05
N GLN A 51 33.19 -43.69 34.88
CA GLN A 51 32.26 -43.13 33.92
C GLN A 51 30.94 -43.01 34.66
N GLY A 52 30.78 -41.92 35.40
CA GLY A 52 29.53 -41.51 35.99
C GLY A 52 28.57 -41.45 34.83
N GLN A 53 27.73 -42.49 34.75
CA GLN A 53 26.69 -42.64 33.76
C GLN A 53 26.00 -41.28 33.71
N CYS A 54 26.08 -40.59 32.56
CA CYS A 54 25.23 -39.44 32.30
C CYS A 54 23.81 -39.98 32.15
N GLU A 55 23.21 -40.46 33.24
CA GLU A 55 21.78 -40.64 33.35
C GLU A 55 21.18 -39.24 33.30
N THR A 56 20.92 -38.76 32.09
CA THR A 56 19.95 -37.69 31.91
C THR A 56 18.72 -38.12 32.69
N PRO A 57 18.23 -37.32 33.66
CA PRO A 57 17.07 -37.68 34.46
C PRO A 57 15.96 -38.07 33.49
N SER A 58 15.40 -39.28 33.60
CA SER A 58 14.40 -39.79 32.65
C SER A 58 13.24 -38.81 32.44
N ALA A 59 12.86 -38.08 33.49
CA ALA A 59 11.88 -37.00 33.45
C ALA A 59 12.24 -35.84 32.51
N LEU A 60 13.52 -35.48 32.39
CA LEU A 60 13.99 -34.46 31.44
C LEU A 60 13.88 -34.97 30.00
N ALA A 61 14.27 -36.22 29.75
CA ALA A 61 14.16 -36.84 28.42
C ALA A 61 12.69 -36.92 27.97
N GLU A 62 11.78 -37.35 28.86
CA GLU A 62 10.34 -37.37 28.58
C GLU A 62 9.77 -35.97 28.31
N ALA A 63 10.17 -34.96 29.08
CA ALA A 63 9.74 -33.58 28.87
C ALA A 63 10.21 -33.00 27.52
N LEU A 64 11.43 -33.35 27.09
CA LEU A 64 11.95 -32.96 25.78
C LEU A 64 11.18 -33.64 24.64
N THR A 65 10.93 -34.96 24.74
CA THR A 65 10.12 -35.69 23.74
C THR A 65 8.69 -35.14 23.63
N GLN A 66 8.06 -34.77 24.75
CA GLN A 66 6.73 -34.12 24.73
C GLN A 66 6.78 -32.73 24.08
N ARG A 67 7.85 -31.97 24.30
CA ARG A 67 8.04 -30.68 23.65
C ARG A 67 8.26 -30.85 22.14
N GLU A 68 9.08 -31.80 21.73
CA GLU A 68 9.36 -32.11 20.33
C GLU A 68 8.10 -32.53 19.59
N SER A 69 7.27 -33.40 20.18
CA SER A 69 6.00 -33.80 19.55
C SER A 69 5.04 -32.63 19.39
N ARG A 70 4.95 -31.74 20.40
CA ARG A 70 4.14 -30.52 20.31
C ARG A 70 4.64 -29.56 19.23
N VAL A 71 5.97 -29.39 19.12
CA VAL A 71 6.59 -28.55 18.09
C VAL A 71 6.35 -29.14 16.70
N ALA A 72 6.54 -30.46 16.53
CA ALA A 72 6.30 -31.13 15.25
C ALA A 72 4.86 -30.96 14.74
N VAL A 73 3.86 -31.04 15.64
CA VAL A 73 2.45 -30.78 15.30
C VAL A 73 2.24 -29.33 14.87
N GLN A 74 2.86 -28.36 15.56
CA GLN A 74 2.76 -26.94 15.19
C GLN A 74 3.44 -26.65 13.86
N GLU A 75 4.61 -27.24 13.60
CA GLU A 75 5.33 -27.09 12.35
C GLU A 75 4.54 -27.66 11.16
N ALA A 76 3.94 -28.84 11.31
CA ALA A 76 3.07 -29.41 10.29
C ALA A 76 1.87 -28.49 10.00
N ALA A 77 1.19 -28.00 11.04
CA ALA A 77 0.05 -27.09 10.87
C ALA A 77 0.44 -25.74 10.20
N LEU A 78 1.64 -25.23 10.50
CA LEU A 78 2.17 -24.03 9.85
C LEU A 78 2.52 -24.28 8.38
N GLN A 79 3.11 -25.43 8.06
CA GLN A 79 3.41 -25.82 6.69
C GLN A 79 2.13 -25.93 5.85
N ASP A 80 1.08 -26.56 6.38
CA ASP A 80 -0.22 -26.64 5.73
C ASP A 80 -0.82 -25.25 5.47
N ARG A 81 -0.73 -24.35 6.46
CA ARG A 81 -1.21 -22.98 6.32
C ARG A 81 -0.42 -22.19 5.26
N LEU A 82 0.90 -22.35 5.21
CA LEU A 82 1.74 -21.68 4.22
C LEU A 82 1.43 -22.18 2.81
N ALA A 83 1.22 -23.49 2.64
CA ALA A 83 0.81 -24.06 1.35
C ALA A 83 -0.57 -23.53 0.91
N ALA A 84 -1.54 -23.44 1.83
CA ALA A 84 -2.86 -22.89 1.55
C ALA A 84 -2.80 -21.40 1.17
N LEU A 85 -1.98 -20.60 1.87
CA LEU A 85 -1.78 -19.18 1.55
C LEU A 85 -1.10 -19.01 0.18
N ALA A 86 -0.07 -19.80 -0.12
CA ALA A 86 0.60 -19.74 -1.42
C ALA A 86 -0.36 -20.03 -2.59
N LEU A 87 -1.26 -21.01 -2.41
CA LEU A 87 -2.31 -21.30 -3.39
C LEU A 87 -3.31 -20.14 -3.53
N ALA A 88 -3.72 -19.55 -2.41
CA ALA A 88 -4.63 -18.40 -2.42
C ALA A 88 -3.99 -17.17 -3.10
N ASP A 89 -2.74 -16.87 -2.81
CA ASP A 89 -2.00 -15.76 -3.41
C ASP A 89 -1.84 -15.94 -4.93
N ALA A 90 -1.54 -17.16 -5.37
CA ALA A 90 -1.47 -17.49 -6.79
C ALA A 90 -2.84 -17.28 -7.47
N ALA A 91 -3.92 -17.75 -6.85
CA ALA A 91 -5.29 -17.58 -7.37
C ALA A 91 -5.73 -16.11 -7.39
N ILE A 92 -5.37 -15.31 -6.38
CA ILE A 92 -5.66 -13.87 -6.34
C ILE A 92 -4.88 -13.16 -7.45
N THR A 93 -3.60 -13.47 -7.61
CA THR A 93 -2.75 -12.86 -8.64
C THR A 93 -3.27 -13.14 -10.05
N ASP A 94 -3.66 -14.38 -10.32
CA ASP A 94 -4.29 -14.78 -11.59
C ASP A 94 -5.62 -14.03 -11.84
N ARG A 95 -6.48 -13.94 -10.82
CA ARG A 95 -7.74 -13.19 -10.92
C ARG A 95 -7.52 -11.70 -11.15
N MET A 96 -6.56 -11.07 -10.47
CA MET A 96 -6.23 -9.66 -10.70
C MET A 96 -5.72 -9.43 -12.12
N ALA A 97 -4.85 -10.32 -12.63
CA ALA A 97 -4.36 -10.23 -14.00
C ALA A 97 -5.51 -10.34 -15.03
N LYS A 98 -6.44 -11.28 -14.81
CA LYS A 98 -7.64 -11.43 -15.65
C LYS A 98 -8.55 -10.21 -15.60
N LEU A 99 -8.83 -9.69 -14.40
CA LEU A 99 -9.66 -8.49 -14.24
C LEU A 99 -9.05 -7.29 -14.94
N LYS A 100 -7.73 -7.10 -14.82
CA LYS A 100 -7.03 -6.03 -15.53
C LYS A 100 -7.12 -6.19 -17.04
N ALA A 101 -6.91 -7.40 -17.56
CA ALA A 101 -7.04 -7.66 -18.99
C ALA A 101 -8.46 -7.38 -19.50
N MET A 102 -9.49 -7.77 -18.74
CA MET A 102 -10.89 -7.48 -19.09
C MET A 102 -11.21 -5.98 -19.01
N GLU A 103 -10.65 -5.25 -18.03
CA GLU A 103 -10.78 -3.80 -17.94
C GLU A 103 -10.16 -3.11 -19.15
N ASP A 104 -8.95 -3.52 -19.55
CA ASP A 104 -8.24 -2.96 -20.70
C ASP A 104 -8.99 -3.27 -22.01
N GLU A 105 -9.52 -4.48 -22.17
CA GLU A 105 -10.37 -4.87 -23.31
C GLU A 105 -11.67 -4.06 -23.36
N LEU A 106 -12.35 -3.89 -22.21
CA LEU A 106 -13.56 -3.09 -22.12
C LEU A 106 -13.28 -1.63 -22.49
N LYS A 107 -12.21 -1.03 -21.95
CA LYS A 107 -11.78 0.33 -22.30
C LYS A 107 -11.49 0.47 -23.78
N ALA A 108 -10.82 -0.51 -24.39
CA ALA A 108 -10.54 -0.50 -25.82
C ALA A 108 -11.82 -0.57 -26.66
N THR A 109 -12.76 -1.44 -26.27
CA THR A 109 -14.05 -1.58 -26.97
C THR A 109 -14.89 -0.31 -26.86
N LEU A 110 -14.94 0.30 -25.67
CA LEU A 110 -15.62 1.59 -25.44
C LEU A 110 -14.98 2.70 -26.26
N ALA A 111 -13.64 2.80 -26.27
CA ALA A 111 -12.94 3.81 -27.05
C ALA A 111 -13.17 3.67 -28.56
N LEU A 112 -13.28 2.43 -29.07
CA LEU A 112 -13.64 2.19 -30.47
C LEU A 112 -15.08 2.59 -30.78
N ALA A 113 -16.02 2.29 -29.88
CA ALA A 113 -17.42 2.67 -30.04
C ALA A 113 -17.61 4.20 -29.97
N ASP A 114 -16.98 4.85 -29.00
CA ASP A 114 -17.05 6.29 -28.80
C ASP A 114 -16.32 7.05 -29.91
N GLY A 115 -15.13 6.59 -30.32
CA GLY A 115 -14.30 7.30 -31.29
C GLY A 115 -14.92 7.44 -32.68
N ALA A 116 -15.59 6.40 -33.19
CA ALA A 116 -16.25 6.47 -34.49
C ALA A 116 -17.45 7.43 -34.48
N ALA A 117 -18.26 7.39 -33.42
CA ALA A 117 -19.40 8.29 -33.26
C ALA A 117 -18.96 9.75 -33.04
N GLU A 118 -17.93 9.97 -32.22
CA GLU A 118 -17.40 11.32 -31.97
C GLU A 118 -16.76 11.92 -33.22
N ALA A 119 -16.06 11.14 -34.06
CA ALA A 119 -15.49 11.65 -35.31
C ALA A 119 -16.56 12.13 -36.31
N ASP A 120 -17.69 11.44 -36.37
CA ASP A 120 -18.81 11.85 -37.22
C ASP A 120 -19.52 13.09 -36.67
N ILE A 121 -19.70 13.16 -35.34
CA ILE A 121 -20.25 14.36 -34.67
C ILE A 121 -19.32 15.56 -34.86
N GLU A 122 -18.01 15.39 -34.72
CA GLU A 122 -17.03 16.45 -34.93
C GLU A 122 -17.10 16.98 -36.36
N ARG A 123 -17.18 16.09 -37.35
CA ARG A 123 -17.32 16.46 -38.77
C ARG A 123 -18.60 17.26 -39.02
N LEU A 124 -19.74 16.83 -38.46
CA LEU A 124 -21.01 17.58 -38.57
C LEU A 124 -20.93 18.93 -37.85
N THR A 125 -20.28 18.98 -36.68
CA THR A 125 -20.06 20.23 -35.95
C THR A 125 -19.24 21.20 -36.80
N ALA A 126 -18.18 20.73 -37.46
CA ALA A 126 -17.35 21.53 -38.36
C ALA A 126 -18.15 22.11 -39.54
N VAL A 127 -19.08 21.33 -40.12
CA VAL A 127 -19.97 21.81 -41.19
C VAL A 127 -20.83 22.98 -40.72
N TYR A 128 -21.41 22.90 -39.52
CA TYR A 128 -22.19 24.00 -38.96
C TYR A 128 -21.33 25.20 -38.58
N GLN A 129 -20.12 24.99 -38.06
CA GLN A 129 -19.18 26.08 -37.75
C GLN A 129 -18.73 26.85 -39.00
N ALA A 130 -18.59 26.17 -40.13
CA ALA A 130 -18.21 26.79 -41.40
C ALA A 130 -19.37 27.49 -42.11
N MET A 131 -20.61 27.29 -41.64
CA MET A 131 -21.81 27.91 -42.21
C MET A 131 -21.92 29.38 -41.76
N LYS A 132 -22.68 30.19 -42.52
CA LYS A 132 -23.02 31.54 -42.07
C LYS A 132 -23.82 31.46 -40.76
N PRO A 133 -23.47 32.24 -39.72
CA PRO A 133 -24.13 32.14 -38.41
C PRO A 133 -25.65 32.29 -38.48
N LYS A 134 -26.15 33.15 -39.37
CA LYS A 134 -27.59 33.35 -39.58
C LYS A 134 -28.30 32.11 -40.13
N ASP A 135 -27.67 31.42 -41.08
CA ASP A 135 -28.24 30.21 -41.68
C ASP A 135 -28.19 29.05 -40.66
N ALA A 136 -27.06 28.92 -39.94
CA ALA A 136 -26.91 27.94 -38.87
C ALA A 136 -27.93 28.17 -37.74
N ALA A 137 -28.17 29.41 -37.30
CA ALA A 137 -29.14 29.75 -36.26
C ALA A 137 -30.56 29.29 -36.63
N ALA A 138 -30.98 29.49 -37.89
CA ALA A 138 -32.29 29.04 -38.35
C ALA A 138 -32.43 27.51 -38.31
N LEU A 139 -31.36 26.76 -38.61
CA LEU A 139 -31.37 25.30 -38.46
C LEU A 139 -31.37 24.86 -37.00
N PHE A 140 -30.62 25.52 -36.12
CA PHE A 140 -30.56 25.21 -34.69
C PHE A 140 -31.90 25.48 -34.00
N GLU A 141 -32.64 26.50 -34.44
CA GLU A 141 -33.98 26.82 -33.93
C GLU A 141 -35.05 25.81 -34.37
N ALA A 142 -34.88 25.19 -35.55
CA ALA A 142 -35.76 24.13 -36.02
C ALA A 142 -35.42 22.74 -35.42
N MET A 143 -34.29 22.63 -34.73
CA MET A 143 -33.75 21.38 -34.18
C MET A 143 -34.23 21.14 -32.75
N ALA A 144 -34.26 19.87 -32.32
CA ALA A 144 -34.52 19.53 -30.92
C ALA A 144 -33.48 20.20 -29.99
N PRO A 145 -33.90 20.87 -28.89
CA PRO A 145 -33.00 21.60 -27.99
C PRO A 145 -31.86 20.76 -27.42
N GLU A 146 -32.11 19.47 -27.16
CA GLU A 146 -31.11 18.52 -26.64
C GLU A 146 -29.98 18.27 -27.64
N PHE A 147 -30.32 18.20 -28.93
CA PHE A 147 -29.37 17.96 -30.01
C PHE A 147 -28.56 19.22 -30.29
N ALA A 148 -29.23 20.38 -30.35
CA ALA A 148 -28.59 21.69 -30.48
C ALA A 148 -27.58 21.95 -29.35
N ALA A 149 -27.94 21.63 -28.10
CA ALA A 149 -27.05 21.73 -26.94
C ALA A 149 -25.80 20.85 -27.09
N GLY A 150 -25.95 19.66 -27.65
CA GLY A 150 -24.86 18.72 -27.92
C GLY A 150 -23.80 19.26 -28.88
N PHE A 151 -24.23 19.99 -29.93
CA PHE A 151 -23.31 20.64 -30.87
C PHE A 151 -22.70 21.92 -30.29
N LEU A 152 -23.51 22.77 -29.63
CA LEU A 152 -23.01 24.01 -29.01
C LEU A 152 -21.93 23.72 -27.97
N GLY A 153 -22.07 22.64 -27.19
CA GLY A 153 -21.07 22.23 -26.21
C GLY A 153 -19.75 21.71 -26.79
N ARG A 154 -19.73 21.31 -28.08
CA ARG A 154 -18.54 20.76 -28.76
C ARG A 154 -17.89 21.75 -29.74
N MET A 155 -18.56 22.84 -30.09
CA MET A 155 -18.01 23.84 -31.02
C MET A 155 -17.18 24.92 -30.31
N SER A 156 -16.47 25.73 -31.10
CA SER A 156 -15.74 26.88 -30.57
C SER A 156 -16.69 27.88 -29.90
N ALA A 157 -16.22 28.53 -28.83
CA ALA A 157 -17.03 29.53 -28.10
C ALA A 157 -17.48 30.69 -29.02
N GLU A 158 -16.66 31.06 -30.00
CA GLU A 158 -16.98 32.09 -30.98
C GLU A 158 -18.13 31.66 -31.91
N SER A 159 -18.05 30.45 -32.50
CA SER A 159 -19.12 29.92 -33.34
C SER A 159 -20.43 29.75 -32.56
N ALA A 160 -20.35 29.24 -31.32
CA ALA A 160 -21.52 29.08 -30.45
C ALA A 160 -22.19 30.42 -30.15
N ALA A 161 -21.40 31.44 -29.80
CA ALA A 161 -21.92 32.78 -29.54
C ALA A 161 -22.58 33.40 -30.78
N ALA A 162 -21.95 33.24 -31.95
CA ALA A 162 -22.50 33.74 -33.21
C ALA A 162 -23.84 33.08 -33.56
N ILE A 163 -23.96 31.76 -33.38
CA ILE A 163 -25.21 31.02 -33.61
C ILE A 163 -26.29 31.44 -32.60
N LEU A 164 -25.97 31.45 -31.29
CA LEU A 164 -26.92 31.85 -30.24
C LEU A 164 -27.44 33.28 -30.46
N SER A 165 -26.59 34.19 -30.92
CA SER A 165 -26.99 35.57 -31.23
C SER A 165 -27.98 35.69 -32.40
N GLY A 166 -28.01 34.68 -33.28
CA GLY A 166 -28.92 34.62 -34.42
C GLY A 166 -30.24 33.92 -34.14
N MET A 167 -30.39 33.28 -32.98
CA MET A 167 -31.59 32.55 -32.56
C MET A 167 -32.59 33.47 -31.84
N SER A 168 -33.85 33.05 -31.74
CA SER A 168 -34.79 33.69 -30.83
C SER A 168 -34.39 33.50 -29.36
N SER A 169 -34.79 34.45 -28.50
CA SER A 169 -34.48 34.40 -27.06
C SER A 169 -35.00 33.14 -26.38
N GLU A 170 -36.14 32.62 -26.81
CA GLU A 170 -36.74 31.40 -26.27
C GLU A 170 -35.91 30.16 -26.64
N ALA A 171 -35.50 30.04 -27.91
CA ALA A 171 -34.67 28.94 -28.38
C ALA A 171 -33.26 28.99 -27.77
N ALA A 172 -32.64 30.18 -27.68
CA ALA A 172 -31.34 30.33 -27.05
C ALA A 172 -31.37 29.96 -25.57
N TYR A 173 -32.44 30.31 -24.85
CA TYR A 173 -32.62 29.95 -23.44
C TYR A 173 -32.79 28.45 -23.25
N SER A 174 -33.67 27.79 -24.03
CA SER A 174 -33.94 26.36 -23.88
C SER A 174 -32.69 25.50 -24.07
N VAL A 175 -31.88 25.84 -25.08
CA VAL A 175 -30.61 25.15 -25.34
C VAL A 175 -29.58 25.44 -24.24
N SER A 176 -29.47 26.69 -23.79
CA SER A 176 -28.49 27.09 -22.75
C SER A 176 -28.72 26.37 -21.41
N VAL A 177 -29.98 26.15 -21.02
CA VAL A 177 -30.31 25.40 -19.79
C VAL A 177 -29.81 23.96 -19.89
N ILE A 178 -29.97 23.31 -21.05
CA ILE A 178 -29.52 21.93 -21.26
C ILE A 178 -27.99 21.85 -21.25
N VAL A 179 -27.29 22.79 -21.89
CA VAL A 179 -25.83 22.85 -21.86
C VAL A 179 -25.32 22.99 -20.42
N ALA A 180 -25.92 23.88 -19.62
CA ALA A 180 -25.57 24.05 -18.21
C ALA A 180 -25.88 22.80 -17.37
N GLY A 181 -26.98 22.10 -17.67
CA GLY A 181 -27.39 20.89 -16.97
C GLY A 181 -26.54 19.65 -17.27
N ARG A 182 -25.84 19.59 -18.41
CA ARG A 182 -25.06 18.39 -18.78
C ARG A 182 -23.89 18.09 -17.83
N ASN A 183 -23.32 19.09 -17.17
CA ASN A 183 -22.22 18.91 -16.21
C ASN A 183 -22.66 18.86 -14.75
N SER A 184 -23.94 19.10 -14.43
CA SER A 184 -24.43 19.09 -13.05
C SER A 184 -24.55 17.69 -12.44
N GLY A 185 -24.47 16.64 -13.25
CA GLY A 185 -24.47 15.23 -12.83
C GLY A 185 -23.09 14.55 -12.85
N ALA A 186 -22.01 15.28 -13.13
CA ALA A 186 -20.67 14.71 -13.10
C ALA A 186 -20.29 14.32 -11.66
N PRO A 187 -19.73 13.12 -11.41
CA PRO A 187 -19.27 12.74 -10.08
C PRO A 187 -18.20 13.74 -9.62
N THR A 188 -18.47 14.47 -8.54
CA THR A 188 -17.46 15.24 -7.81
C THR A 188 -16.70 14.26 -6.91
N GLU A 189 -15.37 14.31 -6.96
CA GLU A 189 -14.48 13.51 -6.10
C GLU A 189 -14.84 13.57 -4.61
#